data_AF-A0A9D6XG79-F1
#
_entry.id   AF-A0A9D6XG79-F1
#
_cell.length_a   1.000
_cell.length_b   1.000
_cell.length_c   1.000
_cell.angle_alpha   90.00
_cell.angle_beta   90.00
_cell.angle_gamma   90.00
#
_symmetry.space_group_name_H-M   'P 1'
#
loop_
_entity.id
_entity.type
_entity.pdbx_description
1 polymer ?
#
loop_
_entity_poly.entity_id
_entity_poly.type
_entity_poly.pdbx_seq_one_letter_code
_entity_poly.pdbx_strand_id
1 'polypeptide(L)'
;MKPEKLIRLSVCVALSCFLAGNAGPAFSGDASGTDSVLLAATTTQPVKKTGTAASKKTAKAKKPATAVKKATVAPKATPATSPKASLTAKSPSAATPTTQVAPASKSPAVADLSRGVKDALLQAAKGAVASLGKENGYFANQLVRIPMPAQLKPVDDMLRNLGQAALADRFIESMNRAAEKAVPKTIDIFGKAVAAMTLEQAASLVKGPEDAATRYFESTTRENLKAEIMPLVGEAMNQAQVTAFYSAMMSKASGYMPFLGLMTPDLNQYVTDKALDGLFLVMAQEEKKIRQDPMARTTDILKKVFGGIFK
;
A
#
# COMPACT_ATOMS: atom_id res chain seq x y z
N MET A 1 -45.65 1.44 -35.11
CA MET A 1 -45.36 2.48 -36.11
C MET A 1 -44.20 3.33 -35.58
N LYS A 2 -43.02 3.21 -36.22
CA LYS A 2 -41.84 4.08 -36.05
C LYS A 2 -42.07 5.40 -36.79
N PRO A 3 -41.26 6.45 -36.51
CA PRO A 3 -40.16 6.69 -37.45
C PRO A 3 -38.81 7.03 -36.79
N GLU A 4 -37.78 6.40 -37.33
CA GLU A 4 -36.35 6.68 -37.21
C GLU A 4 -35.92 7.79 -38.18
N LYS A 5 -35.01 8.68 -37.78
CA LYS A 5 -34.03 9.37 -38.66
C LYS A 5 -32.77 9.67 -37.84
N LEU A 6 -31.74 8.83 -37.93
CA LEU A 6 -30.55 8.97 -38.80
C LEU A 6 -29.82 10.33 -38.69
N ILE A 7 -28.75 10.36 -37.90
CA ILE A 7 -27.63 11.30 -38.03
C ILE A 7 -26.45 10.47 -38.55
N ARG A 8 -26.08 10.68 -39.82
CA ARG A 8 -24.93 10.05 -40.47
C ARG A 8 -23.78 11.06 -40.54
N LEU A 9 -22.60 10.58 -40.12
CA LEU A 9 -21.32 10.58 -40.84
C LEU A 9 -20.89 11.90 -41.52
N SER A 10 -19.87 12.55 -40.97
CA SER A 10 -18.94 13.37 -41.74
C SER A 10 -17.51 13.11 -41.27
N VAL A 11 -16.88 12.13 -41.90
CA VAL A 11 -15.43 11.91 -41.90
C VAL A 11 -14.97 12.39 -43.27
N CYS A 12 -14.36 13.57 -43.32
CA CYS A 12 -13.81 14.11 -44.57
C CYS A 12 -12.30 13.86 -44.58
N VAL A 13 -11.91 13.04 -45.56
CA VAL A 13 -10.56 12.72 -45.99
C VAL A 13 -9.87 13.98 -46.52
N ALA A 14 -8.64 14.23 -46.09
CA ALA A 14 -7.70 15.11 -46.78
C ALA A 14 -6.33 14.44 -46.79
N LEU A 15 -6.05 13.72 -47.88
CA LEU A 15 -4.78 13.10 -48.23
C LEU A 15 -4.36 13.68 -49.59
N SER A 16 -3.06 13.97 -49.71
CA SER A 16 -2.28 14.22 -50.94
C SER A 16 -2.21 15.66 -51.48
N CYS A 17 -1.04 16.29 -51.30
CA CYS A 17 -0.15 16.76 -52.38
C CYS A 17 0.86 17.80 -51.87
N PHE A 18 2.13 17.41 -51.66
CA PHE A 18 3.28 18.27 -52.02
C PHE A 18 4.58 17.45 -52.07
N LEU A 19 5.10 17.21 -53.28
CA LEU A 19 6.44 16.72 -53.58
C LEU A 19 7.21 17.82 -54.31
N ALA A 20 8.40 18.16 -53.80
CA ALA A 20 9.61 18.71 -54.45
C ALA A 20 10.42 19.37 -53.32
N GLY A 21 11.64 19.01 -52.97
CA GLY A 21 12.77 18.52 -53.77
C GLY A 21 13.90 19.55 -53.60
N ASN A 22 14.95 19.26 -52.82
CA ASN A 22 16.26 19.85 -53.07
C ASN A 22 17.40 19.04 -52.43
N ALA A 23 18.51 18.98 -53.17
CA ALA A 23 19.67 18.12 -53.02
C ALA A 23 20.71 18.63 -52.01
N GLY A 24 21.68 17.75 -51.66
CA GLY A 24 22.79 17.98 -50.72
C GLY A 24 23.89 18.94 -51.23
N PRO A 25 25.20 18.77 -50.88
CA PRO A 25 25.89 17.49 -50.64
C PRO A 25 26.79 17.42 -49.39
N ALA A 26 27.32 16.21 -49.21
CA ALA A 26 28.31 15.77 -48.23
C ALA A 26 29.72 16.37 -48.44
N PHE A 27 30.50 16.42 -47.36
CA PHE A 27 31.96 16.54 -47.39
C PHE A 27 32.56 15.60 -46.32
N SER A 28 33.35 14.63 -46.77
CA SER A 28 34.26 13.81 -45.97
C SER A 28 35.64 14.46 -45.91
N GLY A 29 36.40 14.21 -44.85
CA GLY A 29 37.83 14.52 -44.80
C GLY A 29 38.49 14.22 -43.45
N ASP A 30 39.22 13.10 -43.39
CA ASP A 30 40.19 12.70 -42.37
C ASP A 30 41.26 13.77 -42.05
N ALA A 31 41.75 13.80 -40.79
CA ALA A 31 43.19 13.91 -40.51
C ALA A 31 43.53 13.69 -39.02
N SER A 32 44.62 12.96 -38.85
CA SER A 32 45.37 12.55 -37.67
C SER A 32 46.02 13.67 -36.83
N GLY A 33 46.17 13.39 -35.53
CA GLY A 33 47.50 13.31 -34.90
C GLY A 33 48.14 14.55 -34.27
N THR A 34 48.71 14.30 -33.08
CA THR A 34 49.88 14.93 -32.43
C THR A 34 49.69 16.14 -31.49
N ASP A 35 50.06 15.86 -30.23
CA ASP A 35 50.94 16.63 -29.34
C ASP A 35 50.70 18.14 -29.12
N SER A 36 50.35 18.51 -27.88
CA SER A 36 51.30 19.13 -26.94
C SER A 36 50.59 19.77 -25.73
N VAL A 37 50.85 19.18 -24.55
CA VAL A 37 51.64 19.77 -23.46
C VAL A 37 51.34 21.23 -23.00
N LEU A 38 51.33 21.35 -21.66
CA LEU A 38 51.70 22.49 -20.78
C LEU A 38 50.58 23.36 -20.14
N LEU A 39 50.50 23.16 -18.82
CA LEU A 39 50.71 24.15 -17.73
C LEU A 39 49.50 24.88 -17.10
N ALA A 40 49.17 24.39 -15.90
CA ALA A 40 49.07 25.10 -14.61
C ALA A 40 48.24 26.40 -14.50
N ALA A 41 47.33 26.43 -13.52
CA ALA A 41 47.56 27.19 -12.28
C ALA A 41 46.42 26.99 -11.25
N THR A 42 46.81 26.35 -10.15
CA THR A 42 46.44 26.56 -8.75
C THR A 42 45.71 27.87 -8.42
N THR A 43 44.62 27.80 -7.64
CA THR A 43 44.50 28.64 -6.44
C THR A 43 43.56 28.01 -5.40
N THR A 44 44.17 27.59 -4.30
CA THR A 44 43.58 27.30 -2.99
C THR A 44 43.69 28.59 -2.19
N GLN A 45 42.75 28.90 -1.27
CA GLN A 45 42.97 29.41 0.11
C GLN A 45 41.72 30.11 0.74
N PRO A 46 41.68 30.37 2.07
CA PRO A 46 40.81 29.60 2.97
C PRO A 46 39.88 30.51 3.80
N VAL A 47 39.01 29.95 4.64
CA VAL A 47 38.40 30.72 5.74
C VAL A 47 38.46 29.92 7.05
N LYS A 48 39.35 30.35 7.94
CA LYS A 48 39.24 30.17 9.40
C LYS A 48 38.85 31.53 9.98
N LYS A 49 37.87 31.55 10.89
CA LYS A 49 37.92 32.41 12.08
C LYS A 49 37.15 31.78 13.24
N THR A 50 37.85 31.81 14.36
CA THR A 50 37.62 31.36 15.72
C THR A 50 36.63 32.25 16.49
N GLY A 51 35.98 31.72 17.54
CA GLY A 51 35.40 32.58 18.58
C GLY A 51 34.40 31.96 19.58
N THR A 52 34.91 31.17 20.53
CA THR A 52 34.69 31.29 22.00
C THR A 52 33.33 31.00 22.68
N ALA A 53 33.44 30.30 23.82
CA ALA A 53 32.68 30.42 25.08
C ALA A 53 31.69 29.30 25.48
N ALA A 54 32.27 28.28 26.12
CA ALA A 54 31.85 27.65 27.38
C ALA A 54 30.47 27.97 28.00
N SER A 55 29.72 26.90 28.35
CA SER A 55 29.03 26.87 29.64
C SER A 55 28.92 25.46 30.24
N LYS A 56 28.94 25.48 31.57
CA LYS A 56 29.28 24.43 32.53
C LYS A 56 28.18 23.37 32.72
N LYS A 57 28.68 22.14 32.87
CA LYS A 57 28.20 21.05 33.72
C LYS A 57 27.72 21.54 35.11
N THR A 58 26.51 21.18 35.53
CA THR A 58 26.21 20.84 36.94
C THR A 58 25.04 19.86 37.01
N ALA A 59 25.35 18.63 37.39
CA ALA A 59 24.41 17.70 38.00
C ALA A 59 24.41 17.98 39.51
N LYS A 60 23.23 18.10 40.12
CA LYS A 60 23.09 17.96 41.57
C LYS A 60 21.69 17.45 41.93
N ALA A 61 21.67 16.28 42.54
CA ALA A 61 20.53 15.68 43.22
C ALA A 61 20.02 16.56 44.35
N LYS A 62 18.70 16.54 44.62
CA LYS A 62 18.12 16.41 45.98
C LYS A 62 16.59 16.23 45.93
N LYS A 63 16.12 15.04 46.33
CA LYS A 63 14.79 14.80 46.94
C LYS A 63 14.80 15.48 48.34
N PRO A 64 13.68 15.94 48.91
CA PRO A 64 12.89 15.02 49.74
C PRO A 64 11.37 15.26 49.78
N ALA A 65 10.66 14.13 49.79
CA ALA A 65 9.70 13.69 50.82
C ALA A 65 8.42 14.48 51.19
N THR A 66 7.38 13.65 51.34
CA THR A 66 6.29 13.65 52.36
C THR A 66 5.14 14.65 52.18
N ALA A 67 3.85 14.31 52.33
CA ALA A 67 3.22 13.10 52.87
C ALA A 67 1.70 13.04 52.56
N VAL A 68 1.22 11.85 52.19
CA VAL A 68 0.15 11.05 52.85
C VAL A 68 -1.29 11.59 52.92
N LYS A 69 -2.23 10.81 52.37
CA LYS A 69 -3.30 10.02 53.05
C LYS A 69 -3.97 9.13 51.97
N LYS A 70 -3.82 7.80 51.92
CA LYS A 70 -4.11 6.67 52.84
C LYS A 70 -5.59 6.25 52.85
N ALA A 71 -5.86 5.10 52.25
CA ALA A 71 -6.71 3.99 52.72
C ALA A 71 -6.67 2.89 51.62
N THR A 72 -5.85 1.83 51.68
CA THR A 72 -5.89 0.66 52.58
C THR A 72 -7.12 -0.22 52.32
N VAL A 73 -6.95 -1.40 51.72
CA VAL A 73 -6.90 -2.74 52.36
C VAL A 73 -6.60 -3.78 51.26
N ALA A 74 -5.61 -4.63 51.53
CA ALA A 74 -5.33 -5.90 50.87
C ALA A 74 -5.46 -7.01 51.95
N PRO A 75 -5.00 -8.24 51.67
CA PRO A 75 -5.66 -9.37 51.01
C PRO A 75 -6.02 -10.45 52.05
N LYS A 76 -6.47 -11.66 51.64
CA LYS A 76 -5.99 -12.97 52.17
C LYS A 76 -6.89 -14.18 51.81
N ALA A 77 -6.19 -15.19 51.28
CA ALA A 77 -6.34 -16.65 51.41
C ALA A 77 -7.59 -17.43 50.91
N THR A 78 -7.26 -18.50 50.19
CA THR A 78 -7.97 -19.77 50.03
C THR A 78 -8.29 -20.45 51.36
N PRO A 79 -9.29 -21.36 51.42
CA PRO A 79 -8.97 -22.79 51.37
C PRO A 79 -10.00 -23.68 50.65
N ALA A 80 -9.59 -24.93 50.42
CA ALA A 80 -10.37 -26.05 49.89
C ALA A 80 -11.43 -26.59 50.88
N THR A 81 -12.38 -27.37 50.34
CA THR A 81 -12.94 -28.66 50.84
C THR A 81 -14.47 -28.76 50.73
N SER A 82 -14.90 -29.94 50.26
CA SER A 82 -16.24 -30.45 49.92
C SER A 82 -17.29 -30.38 51.04
N PRO A 83 -18.58 -30.61 50.69
CA PRO A 83 -19.26 -31.79 51.26
C PRO A 83 -20.00 -32.68 50.24
N LYS A 84 -20.43 -33.82 50.78
CA LYS A 84 -20.86 -35.11 50.21
C LYS A 84 -22.39 -35.29 50.34
N ALA A 85 -22.92 -36.31 49.65
CA ALA A 85 -24.25 -36.95 49.72
C ALA A 85 -25.25 -36.49 48.63
N SER A 86 -25.50 -37.24 47.54
CA SER A 86 -26.13 -38.58 47.36
C SER A 86 -27.65 -38.57 47.45
N LEU A 87 -28.35 -38.96 46.37
CA LEU A 87 -29.30 -40.10 46.31
C LEU A 87 -29.99 -40.20 44.93
N THR A 88 -29.62 -41.26 44.20
CA THR A 88 -30.46 -42.20 43.41
C THR A 88 -31.59 -41.70 42.48
N ALA A 89 -31.49 -42.03 41.17
CA ALA A 89 -32.38 -43.03 40.52
C ALA A 89 -31.94 -43.39 39.08
N LYS A 90 -31.52 -44.66 38.92
CA LYS A 90 -31.95 -45.65 37.91
C LYS A 90 -31.66 -45.43 36.39
N SER A 91 -30.73 -46.26 35.90
CA SER A 91 -30.51 -46.73 34.51
C SER A 91 -31.73 -47.56 34.00
N PRO A 92 -32.00 -47.69 32.68
CA PRO A 92 -31.18 -48.56 31.82
C PRO A 92 -30.81 -47.97 30.45
N SER A 93 -29.51 -48.10 30.15
CA SER A 93 -28.92 -48.64 28.92
C SER A 93 -29.82 -48.79 27.68
N ALA A 94 -29.55 -47.97 26.67
CA ALA A 94 -29.75 -48.32 25.26
C ALA A 94 -28.50 -47.90 24.48
N ALA A 95 -27.83 -48.89 23.89
CA ALA A 95 -26.64 -48.72 23.08
C ALA A 95 -26.96 -48.00 21.76
N THR A 96 -26.15 -47.02 21.39
CA THR A 96 -26.03 -46.51 20.01
C THR A 96 -24.60 -45.96 19.87
N PRO A 97 -23.94 -46.19 18.73
CA PRO A 97 -22.50 -46.31 18.65
C PRO A 97 -21.82 -44.95 18.79
N THR A 98 -20.74 -44.92 19.55
CA THR A 98 -19.71 -43.90 19.48
C THR A 98 -19.20 -43.83 18.05
N THR A 99 -19.73 -42.91 17.24
CA THR A 99 -19.04 -42.43 16.05
C THR A 99 -17.77 -41.76 16.56
N GLN A 100 -16.69 -42.52 16.56
CA GLN A 100 -15.34 -42.02 16.66
C GLN A 100 -15.18 -40.98 15.56
N VAL A 101 -15.14 -39.70 15.95
CA VAL A 101 -14.64 -38.64 15.07
C VAL A 101 -13.15 -38.92 14.92
N ALA A 102 -12.82 -39.65 13.85
CA ALA A 102 -11.46 -39.88 13.43
C ALA A 102 -10.74 -38.53 13.32
N PRO A 103 -9.45 -38.45 13.72
CA PRO A 103 -8.68 -37.23 13.56
C PRO A 103 -8.70 -36.85 12.08
N ALA A 104 -9.08 -35.61 11.77
CA ALA A 104 -9.08 -35.06 10.42
C ALA A 104 -7.67 -35.24 9.82
N SER A 105 -7.50 -36.34 9.09
CA SER A 105 -6.38 -36.55 8.19
C SER A 105 -6.33 -35.33 7.29
N LYS A 106 -5.19 -34.63 7.29
CA LYS A 106 -4.84 -33.61 6.30
C LYS A 106 -4.96 -34.24 4.92
N SER A 107 -6.16 -34.23 4.36
CA SER A 107 -6.43 -34.82 3.07
C SER A 107 -5.61 -34.02 2.05
N PRO A 108 -4.79 -34.67 1.20
CA PRO A 108 -3.89 -33.97 0.28
C PRO A 108 -4.62 -32.96 -0.61
N ALA A 109 -5.92 -33.18 -0.85
CA ALA A 109 -6.79 -32.23 -1.52
C ALA A 109 -6.92 -30.87 -0.78
N VAL A 110 -7.09 -30.86 0.54
CA VAL A 110 -7.21 -29.59 1.31
C VAL A 110 -5.87 -28.85 1.34
N ALA A 111 -4.77 -29.59 1.51
CA ALA A 111 -3.43 -29.01 1.48
C ALA A 111 -3.10 -28.37 0.11
N ASP A 112 -3.49 -29.02 -0.99
CA ASP A 112 -3.33 -28.48 -2.34
C ASP A 112 -4.20 -27.25 -2.57
N LEU A 113 -5.44 -27.24 -2.08
CA LEU A 113 -6.31 -26.05 -2.14
C LEU A 113 -5.69 -24.87 -1.37
N SER A 114 -5.21 -25.08 -0.14
CA SER A 114 -4.56 -24.03 0.64
C SER A 114 -3.30 -23.50 -0.07
N ARG A 115 -2.49 -24.38 -0.67
CA ARG A 115 -1.32 -23.96 -1.46
C ARG A 115 -1.72 -23.17 -2.69
N GLY A 116 -2.74 -23.60 -3.43
CA GLY A 116 -3.24 -22.89 -4.61
C GLY A 116 -3.77 -21.50 -4.28
N VAL A 117 -4.49 -21.34 -3.17
CA VAL A 117 -4.95 -20.02 -2.70
C VAL A 117 -3.76 -19.12 -2.34
N LYS A 118 -2.78 -19.62 -1.59
CA LYS A 118 -1.57 -18.85 -1.24
C LYS A 118 -0.77 -18.45 -2.48
N ASP A 119 -0.63 -19.36 -3.43
CA ASP A 119 0.09 -19.10 -4.68
C ASP A 119 -0.63 -18.07 -5.54
N ALA A 120 -1.96 -18.15 -5.62
CA ALA A 120 -2.80 -17.15 -6.30
C ALA A 120 -2.62 -15.76 -5.67
N LEU A 121 -2.66 -15.68 -4.33
CA LEU A 121 -2.44 -14.43 -3.60
C LEU A 121 -1.03 -13.87 -3.82
N LEU A 122 -0.01 -14.73 -3.82
CA LEU A 122 1.37 -14.29 -4.06
C LEU A 122 1.54 -13.77 -5.50
N GLN A 123 0.95 -14.46 -6.48
CA GLN A 123 0.98 -14.01 -7.87
C GLN A 123 0.19 -12.70 -8.06
N ALA A 124 -0.98 -12.57 -7.43
CA ALA A 124 -1.78 -11.35 -7.43
C ALA A 124 -1.04 -10.17 -6.79
N ALA A 125 -0.39 -10.40 -5.64
CA ALA A 125 0.44 -9.40 -4.96
C ALA A 125 1.60 -8.95 -5.86
N LYS A 126 2.31 -9.88 -6.51
CA LYS A 126 3.38 -9.55 -7.46
C LYS A 126 2.87 -8.72 -8.64
N GLY A 127 1.72 -9.10 -9.22
CA GLY A 127 1.09 -8.35 -10.31
C GLY A 127 0.69 -6.94 -9.89
N ALA A 128 0.07 -6.80 -8.72
CA ALA A 128 -0.35 -5.51 -8.18
C ALA A 128 0.85 -4.60 -7.87
N VAL A 129 1.88 -5.13 -7.20
CA VAL A 129 3.13 -4.39 -6.94
C VAL A 129 3.82 -3.98 -8.24
N ALA A 130 3.87 -4.88 -9.24
CA ALA A 130 4.47 -4.57 -10.53
C ALA A 130 3.67 -3.53 -11.35
N SER A 131 2.36 -3.44 -11.14
CA SER A 131 1.51 -2.43 -11.78
C SER A 131 1.61 -1.08 -11.07
N LEU A 132 1.53 -1.08 -9.74
CA LEU A 132 1.39 0.12 -8.93
C LEU A 132 2.73 0.74 -8.51
N GLY A 133 3.79 -0.05 -8.47
CA GLY A 133 5.14 0.41 -8.12
C GLY A 133 5.89 1.10 -9.26
N LYS A 134 5.26 1.26 -10.43
CA LYS A 134 5.82 1.98 -11.57
C LYS A 134 5.43 3.45 -11.50
N GLU A 135 6.16 4.28 -12.23
CA GLU A 135 5.77 5.67 -12.43
C GLU A 135 4.36 5.75 -13.03
N ASN A 136 3.51 6.57 -12.41
CA ASN A 136 2.09 6.74 -12.75
C ASN A 136 1.20 5.53 -12.44
N GLY A 137 1.70 4.51 -11.73
CA GLY A 137 0.91 3.36 -11.29
C GLY A 137 -0.26 3.74 -10.39
N TYR A 138 -0.08 4.77 -9.54
CA TYR A 138 -1.17 5.37 -8.77
C TYR A 138 -1.72 6.61 -9.45
N PHE A 139 -0.84 7.54 -9.85
CA PHE A 139 -1.28 8.88 -10.25
C PHE A 139 -2.18 8.89 -11.49
N ALA A 140 -1.90 8.04 -12.49
CA ALA A 140 -2.70 7.96 -13.72
C ALA A 140 -3.88 6.98 -13.60
N ASN A 141 -3.90 6.10 -12.60
CA ASN A 141 -4.95 5.11 -12.42
C ASN A 141 -6.07 5.68 -11.54
N GLN A 142 -7.19 6.08 -12.14
CA GLN A 142 -8.32 6.70 -11.45
C GLN A 142 -8.93 5.84 -10.33
N LEU A 143 -8.78 4.52 -10.40
CA LEU A 143 -9.34 3.60 -9.38
C LEU A 143 -8.53 3.59 -8.09
N VAL A 144 -7.23 3.88 -8.17
CA VAL A 144 -6.31 3.82 -7.02
C VAL A 144 -5.64 5.14 -6.70
N ARG A 145 -5.81 6.16 -7.56
CA ARG A 145 -5.24 7.49 -7.36
C ARG A 145 -5.60 8.00 -5.98
N ILE A 146 -4.58 8.40 -5.22
CA ILE A 146 -4.74 9.00 -3.90
C ILE A 146 -5.27 10.41 -4.09
N PRO A 147 -6.52 10.70 -3.69
CA PRO A 147 -7.10 12.02 -3.83
C PRO A 147 -6.66 12.91 -2.66
N MET A 148 -6.97 14.21 -2.75
CA MET A 148 -6.74 15.11 -1.62
C MET A 148 -7.54 14.64 -0.38
N PRO A 149 -6.95 14.67 0.83
CA PRO A 149 -7.68 14.41 2.07
C PRO A 149 -8.90 15.31 2.19
N ALA A 150 -10.01 14.76 2.68
CA ALA A 150 -11.26 15.50 2.85
C ALA A 150 -11.08 16.76 3.72
N GLN A 151 -10.20 16.69 4.72
CA GLN A 151 -9.87 17.81 5.61
C GLN A 151 -9.20 18.99 4.89
N LEU A 152 -8.58 18.74 3.73
CA LEU A 152 -7.90 19.77 2.92
C LEU A 152 -8.71 20.19 1.70
N LYS A 153 -9.87 19.57 1.45
CA LYS A 153 -10.72 19.90 0.31
C LYS A 153 -11.12 21.39 0.25
N PRO A 154 -11.45 22.07 1.37
CA PRO A 154 -11.71 23.52 1.33
C PRO A 154 -10.52 24.34 0.82
N VAL A 155 -9.29 23.89 1.12
CA VAL A 155 -8.05 24.53 0.62
C VAL A 155 -7.89 24.28 -0.87
N ASP A 156 -8.14 23.06 -1.35
CA ASP A 156 -8.15 22.73 -2.79
C ASP A 156 -9.07 23.66 -3.57
N ASP A 157 -10.33 23.71 -3.14
CA ASP A 157 -11.39 24.43 -3.83
C ASP A 157 -11.07 25.93 -3.87
N MET A 158 -10.55 26.49 -2.77
CA MET A 158 -10.07 27.86 -2.71
C MET A 158 -8.91 28.12 -3.70
N LEU A 159 -7.87 27.29 -3.67
CA LEU A 159 -6.70 27.46 -4.54
C LEU A 159 -7.08 27.36 -6.00
N ARG A 160 -7.99 26.45 -6.36
CA ARG A 160 -8.52 26.33 -7.72
C ARG A 160 -9.27 27.60 -8.14
N ASN A 161 -10.12 28.15 -7.28
CA ASN A 161 -10.85 29.39 -7.56
C ASN A 161 -9.93 30.62 -7.72
N LEU A 162 -8.77 30.63 -7.07
CA LEU A 162 -7.76 31.67 -7.21
C LEU A 162 -6.77 31.43 -8.38
N GLY A 163 -7.02 30.43 -9.22
CA GLY A 163 -6.13 30.08 -10.34
C GLY A 163 -4.82 29.40 -9.93
N GLN A 164 -4.72 28.93 -8.68
CA GLN A 164 -3.54 28.25 -8.10
C GLN A 164 -3.74 26.73 -7.98
N ALA A 165 -4.57 26.13 -8.83
CA ALA A 165 -4.82 24.68 -8.88
C ALA A 165 -3.52 23.85 -8.92
N ALA A 166 -2.49 24.36 -9.58
CA ALA A 166 -1.18 23.72 -9.69
C ALA A 166 -0.55 23.36 -8.32
N LEU A 167 -0.78 24.13 -7.26
CA LEU A 167 -0.25 23.82 -5.93
C LEU A 167 -0.92 22.58 -5.32
N ALA A 168 -2.25 22.50 -5.44
CA ALA A 168 -3.00 21.34 -5.01
C ALA A 168 -2.65 20.10 -5.85
N ASP A 169 -2.53 20.26 -7.17
CA ASP A 169 -2.19 19.17 -8.08
C ASP A 169 -0.78 18.61 -7.80
N ARG A 170 0.20 19.47 -7.50
CA ARG A 170 1.55 19.04 -7.09
C ARG A 170 1.57 18.30 -5.77
N PHE A 171 0.77 18.75 -4.80
CA PHE A 171 0.62 18.04 -3.54
C PHE A 171 -0.02 16.64 -3.75
N ILE A 172 -1.11 16.56 -4.52
CA ILE A 172 -1.74 15.29 -4.89
C ILE A 172 -0.74 14.39 -5.61
N GLU A 173 -0.02 14.91 -6.61
CA GLU A 173 1.02 14.19 -7.32
C GLU A 173 2.07 13.63 -6.34
N SER A 174 2.58 14.45 -5.41
CA SER A 174 3.59 14.02 -4.45
C SER A 174 3.15 12.86 -3.56
N MET A 175 1.89 12.83 -3.10
CA MET A 175 1.34 11.71 -2.34
C MET A 175 1.28 10.42 -3.18
N ASN A 176 0.87 10.55 -4.45
CA ASN A 176 0.83 9.40 -5.36
C ASN A 176 2.25 8.88 -5.68
N ARG A 177 3.23 9.78 -5.89
CA ARG A 177 4.64 9.40 -6.04
C ARG A 177 5.19 8.70 -4.81
N ALA A 178 4.79 9.13 -3.61
CA ALA A 178 5.16 8.45 -2.37
C ALA A 178 4.64 7.01 -2.34
N ALA A 179 3.37 6.79 -2.72
CA ALA A 179 2.80 5.46 -2.80
C ALA A 179 3.52 4.59 -3.86
N GLU A 180 3.76 5.12 -5.07
CA GLU A 180 4.50 4.43 -6.15
C GLU A 180 5.90 4.00 -5.70
N LYS A 181 6.61 4.85 -4.94
CA LYS A 181 7.94 4.54 -4.39
C LYS A 181 7.91 3.54 -3.23
N ALA A 182 6.84 3.53 -2.44
CA ALA A 182 6.71 2.64 -1.28
C ALA A 182 6.35 1.21 -1.71
N VAL A 183 5.44 1.04 -2.68
CA VAL A 183 4.87 -0.25 -3.06
C VAL A 183 5.91 -1.34 -3.38
N PRO A 184 6.98 -1.10 -4.18
CA PRO A 184 7.99 -2.12 -4.47
C PRO A 184 8.66 -2.71 -3.22
N LYS A 185 8.81 -1.93 -2.15
CA LYS A 185 9.43 -2.37 -0.89
C LYS A 185 8.53 -3.29 -0.07
N THR A 186 7.24 -3.39 -0.40
CA THR A 186 6.26 -4.14 0.39
C THR A 186 6.20 -5.61 0.01
N ILE A 187 6.76 -6.02 -1.13
CA ILE A 187 6.58 -7.38 -1.67
C ILE A 187 7.04 -8.48 -0.69
N ASP A 188 8.14 -8.24 0.04
CA ASP A 188 8.66 -9.20 1.01
C ASP A 188 7.75 -9.31 2.25
N ILE A 189 7.14 -8.20 2.66
CA ILE A 189 6.18 -8.16 3.77
C ILE A 189 4.92 -8.94 3.38
N PHE A 190 4.39 -8.71 2.17
CA PHE A 190 3.27 -9.48 1.63
C PHE A 190 3.57 -10.97 1.51
N GLY A 191 4.76 -11.33 1.00
CA GLY A 191 5.19 -12.71 0.90
C GLY A 191 5.23 -13.43 2.25
N LYS A 192 5.76 -12.77 3.29
CA LYS A 192 5.75 -13.29 4.67
C LYS A 192 4.34 -13.44 5.21
N ALA A 193 3.48 -12.45 5.02
CA ALA A 193 2.09 -12.48 5.48
C ALA A 193 1.29 -13.63 4.82
N VAL A 194 1.42 -13.81 3.50
CA VAL A 194 0.77 -14.92 2.76
C VAL A 194 1.29 -16.28 3.24
N ALA A 195 2.60 -16.39 3.51
CA ALA A 195 3.20 -17.62 4.02
C ALA A 195 2.65 -17.98 5.42
N ALA A 196 2.56 -16.99 6.31
CA ALA A 196 2.11 -17.14 7.70
C ALA A 196 0.59 -17.41 7.84
N MET A 197 -0.21 -17.06 6.82
CA MET A 197 -1.67 -17.21 6.87
C MET A 197 -2.10 -18.68 7.02
N THR A 198 -3.03 -18.95 7.94
CA THR A 198 -3.71 -20.25 8.06
C THR A 198 -4.98 -20.25 7.21
N LEU A 199 -5.20 -21.33 6.47
CA LEU A 199 -6.34 -21.47 5.56
C LEU A 199 -7.17 -22.69 5.93
N GLU A 200 -7.93 -22.54 7.02
CA GLU A 200 -8.85 -23.57 7.51
C GLU A 200 -10.01 -23.81 6.53
N GLN A 201 -10.42 -22.77 5.80
CA GLN A 201 -11.53 -22.81 4.84
C GLN A 201 -11.06 -22.58 3.39
N ALA A 202 -9.90 -23.13 3.01
CA ALA A 202 -9.35 -22.96 1.66
C ALA A 202 -10.35 -23.34 0.55
N ALA A 203 -11.13 -24.40 0.75
CA ALA A 203 -12.16 -24.82 -0.21
C ALA A 203 -13.23 -23.75 -0.45
N SER A 204 -13.65 -23.04 0.60
CA SER A 204 -14.64 -21.97 0.52
C SER A 204 -14.08 -20.74 -0.20
N LEU A 205 -12.79 -20.43 -0.01
CA LEU A 205 -12.14 -19.33 -0.72
C LEU A 205 -12.02 -19.62 -2.21
N VAL A 206 -11.66 -20.85 -2.59
CA VAL A 206 -11.55 -21.25 -4.00
C VAL A 206 -12.92 -21.24 -4.71
N LYS A 207 -13.98 -21.70 -4.04
CA LYS A 207 -15.34 -21.74 -4.59
C LYS A 207 -16.12 -20.43 -4.45
N GLY A 208 -15.60 -19.49 -3.68
CA GLY A 208 -16.22 -18.19 -3.44
C GLY A 208 -16.11 -17.24 -4.63
N PRO A 209 -16.51 -15.97 -4.43
CA PRO A 209 -16.34 -14.90 -5.41
C PRO A 209 -14.91 -14.77 -5.94
N GLU A 210 -14.75 -14.08 -7.07
CA GLU A 210 -13.49 -14.03 -7.81
C GLU A 210 -12.33 -13.33 -7.07
N ASP A 211 -12.64 -12.60 -6.00
CA ASP A 211 -11.72 -11.87 -5.12
C ASP A 211 -11.69 -12.44 -3.68
N ALA A 212 -12.27 -13.62 -3.46
CA ALA A 212 -12.49 -14.14 -2.12
C ALA A 212 -11.21 -14.33 -1.32
N ALA A 213 -10.10 -14.73 -1.96
CA ALA A 213 -8.84 -14.90 -1.25
C ALA A 213 -8.26 -13.55 -0.85
N THR A 214 -8.28 -12.55 -1.74
CA THR A 214 -7.78 -11.21 -1.48
C THR A 214 -8.57 -10.54 -0.37
N ARG A 215 -9.90 -10.65 -0.38
CA ARG A 215 -10.75 -10.09 0.68
C ARG A 215 -10.49 -10.75 2.04
N TYR A 216 -10.32 -12.06 2.07
CA TYR A 216 -9.95 -12.77 3.29
C TYR A 216 -8.58 -12.31 3.81
N PHE A 217 -7.60 -12.26 2.91
CA PHE A 217 -6.25 -11.83 3.22
C PHE A 217 -6.22 -10.38 3.74
N GLU A 218 -6.91 -9.45 3.09
CA GLU A 218 -7.07 -8.07 3.54
C GLU A 218 -7.66 -8.02 4.95
N SER A 219 -8.81 -8.67 5.18
CA SER A 219 -9.51 -8.61 6.48
C SER A 219 -8.69 -9.14 7.66
N THR A 220 -7.73 -10.04 7.40
CA THR A 220 -6.94 -10.70 8.46
C THR A 220 -5.55 -10.11 8.62
N THR A 221 -4.99 -9.46 7.60
CA THR A 221 -3.59 -9.01 7.61
C THR A 221 -3.42 -7.51 7.48
N ARG A 222 -4.44 -6.76 7.05
CA ARG A 222 -4.33 -5.33 6.74
C ARG A 222 -3.72 -4.50 7.87
N GLU A 223 -4.14 -4.69 9.11
CA GLU A 223 -3.61 -3.90 10.24
C GLU A 223 -2.13 -4.19 10.51
N ASN A 224 -1.72 -5.46 10.41
CA ASN A 224 -0.31 -5.83 10.57
C ASN A 224 0.54 -5.29 9.41
N LEU A 225 0.06 -5.46 8.18
CA LEU A 225 0.70 -4.90 6.99
C LEU A 225 0.84 -3.38 7.08
N LYS A 226 -0.20 -2.68 7.53
CA LYS A 226 -0.17 -1.23 7.76
C LYS A 226 0.92 -0.83 8.73
N ALA A 227 1.05 -1.52 9.86
CA ALA A 227 2.08 -1.23 10.85
C ALA A 227 3.51 -1.40 10.28
N GLU A 228 3.75 -2.43 9.47
CA GLU A 228 5.05 -2.67 8.85
C GLU A 228 5.35 -1.74 7.67
N ILE A 229 4.33 -1.34 6.91
CA ILE A 229 4.48 -0.54 5.68
C ILE A 229 4.52 0.97 5.96
N MET A 230 3.85 1.44 7.01
CA MET A 230 3.81 2.86 7.37
C MET A 230 5.18 3.55 7.50
N PRO A 231 6.24 2.95 8.10
CA PRO A 231 7.57 3.59 8.08
C PRO A 231 8.16 3.70 6.67
N LEU A 232 7.92 2.72 5.80
CA LEU A 232 8.40 2.74 4.41
C LEU A 232 7.69 3.83 3.58
N VAL A 233 6.39 4.04 3.84
CA VAL A 233 5.62 5.13 3.24
C VAL A 233 6.15 6.48 3.74
N GLY A 234 6.45 6.61 5.03
CA GLY A 234 7.07 7.82 5.58
C GLY A 234 8.38 8.19 4.90
N GLU A 235 9.27 7.22 4.67
CA GLU A 235 10.49 7.42 3.87
C GLU A 235 10.18 7.87 2.44
N ALA A 236 9.23 7.21 1.78
CA ALA A 236 8.85 7.52 0.40
C ALA A 236 8.21 8.92 0.28
N MET A 237 7.43 9.34 1.28
CA MET A 237 6.87 10.68 1.37
C MET A 237 7.94 11.75 1.50
N ASN A 238 8.99 11.48 2.29
CA ASN A 238 10.15 12.37 2.38
C ASN A 238 10.86 12.48 1.02
N GLN A 239 11.06 11.35 0.34
CA GLN A 239 11.66 11.33 -1.01
C GLN A 239 10.79 11.96 -2.10
N ALA A 240 9.46 12.01 -1.90
CA ALA A 240 8.51 12.67 -2.80
C ALA A 240 8.22 14.12 -2.37
N GLN A 241 8.86 14.61 -1.30
CA GLN A 241 8.71 15.97 -0.77
C GLN A 241 7.27 16.34 -0.39
N VAL A 242 6.46 15.38 0.06
CA VAL A 242 5.03 15.59 0.37
C VAL A 242 4.84 16.71 1.38
N THR A 243 5.65 16.75 2.44
CA THR A 243 5.60 17.79 3.48
C THR A 243 5.94 19.18 2.93
N ALA A 244 6.84 19.27 1.95
CA ALA A 244 7.21 20.54 1.34
C ALA A 244 6.07 21.08 0.48
N PHE A 245 5.45 20.24 -0.36
CA PHE A 245 4.30 20.63 -1.16
C PHE A 245 3.08 20.96 -0.30
N TYR A 246 2.84 20.20 0.78
CA TYR A 246 1.83 20.53 1.78
C TYR A 246 2.06 21.91 2.39
N SER A 247 3.29 22.19 2.83
CA SER A 247 3.64 23.48 3.44
C SER A 247 3.49 24.64 2.46
N ALA A 248 3.90 24.46 1.20
CA ALA A 248 3.74 25.47 0.15
C ALA A 248 2.25 25.77 -0.12
N MET A 249 1.43 24.72 -0.19
CA MET A 249 -0.02 24.83 -0.36
C MET A 249 -0.67 25.57 0.83
N MET A 250 -0.36 25.16 2.07
CA MET A 250 -0.91 25.77 3.28
C MET A 250 -0.44 27.22 3.47
N SER A 251 0.80 27.55 3.07
CA SER A 251 1.31 28.92 3.15
C SER A 251 0.49 29.90 2.31
N LYS A 252 0.01 29.47 1.14
CA LYS A 252 -0.89 30.27 0.30
C LYS A 252 -2.30 30.38 0.87
N ALA A 253 -2.75 29.38 1.62
CA ALA A 253 -4.05 29.36 2.29
C ALA A 253 -4.06 30.06 3.66
N SER A 254 -2.90 30.40 4.21
CA SER A 254 -2.74 30.93 5.58
C SER A 254 -3.62 32.15 5.88
N GLY A 255 -3.74 33.10 4.94
CA GLY A 255 -4.58 34.29 5.10
C GLY A 255 -6.08 34.01 5.15
N TYR A 256 -6.51 32.83 4.68
CA TYR A 256 -7.91 32.43 4.59
C TYR A 256 -8.28 31.32 5.59
N MET A 257 -7.27 30.75 6.26
CA MET A 257 -7.41 29.64 7.22
C MET A 257 -8.45 29.86 8.34
N PRO A 258 -8.61 31.07 8.93
CA PRO A 258 -9.65 31.33 9.92
C PRO A 258 -11.09 31.10 9.41
N PHE A 259 -11.31 31.17 8.10
CA PHE A 259 -12.61 30.97 7.47
C PHE A 259 -12.84 29.52 7.01
N LEU A 260 -11.77 28.71 6.94
CA LEU A 260 -11.79 27.37 6.34
C LEU A 260 -11.97 26.22 7.35
N GLY A 261 -11.94 26.48 8.66
CA GLY A 261 -12.22 25.48 9.69
C GLY A 261 -11.34 24.22 9.60
N LEU A 262 -10.05 24.39 9.31
CA LEU A 262 -9.17 23.28 8.92
C LEU A 262 -8.76 22.40 10.11
N MET A 263 -8.73 21.09 9.87
CA MET A 263 -8.06 20.12 10.73
C MET A 263 -6.84 19.56 10.01
N THR A 264 -5.71 19.45 10.72
CA THR A 264 -4.47 18.87 10.17
C THR A 264 -4.64 17.35 10.00
N PRO A 265 -4.59 16.82 8.77
CA PRO A 265 -4.64 15.37 8.56
C PRO A 265 -3.30 14.71 8.93
N ASP A 266 -3.34 13.47 9.40
CA ASP A 266 -2.15 12.61 9.42
C ASP A 266 -1.90 12.11 7.98
N LEU A 267 -0.98 12.77 7.29
CA LEU A 267 -0.64 12.46 5.91
C LEU A 267 0.00 11.08 5.77
N ASN A 268 0.79 10.64 6.75
CA ASN A 268 1.46 9.34 6.66
C ASN A 268 0.44 8.22 6.77
N GLN A 269 -0.46 8.31 7.76
CA GLN A 269 -1.56 7.36 7.89
C GLN A 269 -2.46 7.38 6.65
N TYR A 270 -2.86 8.57 6.18
CA TYR A 270 -3.75 8.71 5.02
C TYR A 270 -3.17 8.10 3.74
N VAL A 271 -1.90 8.42 3.41
CA VAL A 271 -1.23 7.88 2.23
C VAL A 271 -1.04 6.37 2.36
N THR A 272 -0.70 5.87 3.56
CA THR A 272 -0.57 4.43 3.81
C THR A 272 -1.90 3.70 3.62
N ASP A 273 -2.99 4.22 4.19
CA ASP A 273 -4.32 3.63 4.06
C ASP A 273 -4.78 3.60 2.60
N LYS A 274 -4.57 4.70 1.86
CA LYS A 274 -4.93 4.78 0.44
C LYS A 274 -4.06 3.92 -0.47
N ALA A 275 -2.77 3.80 -0.15
CA ALA A 275 -1.88 2.87 -0.85
C ALA A 275 -2.31 1.42 -0.62
N LEU A 276 -2.66 1.04 0.61
CA LEU A 276 -3.18 -0.30 0.88
C LEU A 276 -4.51 -0.57 0.19
N ASP A 277 -5.46 0.38 0.24
CA ASP A 277 -6.74 0.29 -0.49
C ASP A 277 -6.51 0.00 -1.97
N GLY A 278 -5.63 0.79 -2.62
CA GLY A 278 -5.31 0.62 -4.03
C GLY A 278 -4.63 -0.71 -4.34
N LEU A 279 -3.71 -1.14 -3.48
CA LEU A 279 -2.99 -2.39 -3.64
C LEU A 279 -3.92 -3.60 -3.54
N PHE A 280 -4.80 -3.65 -2.53
CA PHE A 280 -5.80 -4.72 -2.39
C PHE A 280 -6.81 -4.72 -3.53
N LEU A 281 -7.22 -3.54 -4.01
CA LEU A 281 -8.11 -3.42 -5.18
C LEU A 281 -7.48 -4.05 -6.43
N VAL A 282 -6.21 -3.73 -6.73
CA VAL A 282 -5.52 -4.31 -7.88
C VAL A 282 -5.21 -5.79 -7.67
N MET A 283 -4.88 -6.22 -6.44
CA MET A 283 -4.73 -7.64 -6.13
C MET A 283 -6.02 -8.42 -6.40
N ALA A 284 -7.18 -7.88 -6.03
CA ALA A 284 -8.47 -8.52 -6.31
C ALA A 284 -8.72 -8.65 -7.83
N GLN A 285 -8.31 -7.65 -8.61
CA GLN A 285 -8.37 -7.71 -10.07
C GLN A 285 -7.42 -8.78 -10.64
N GLU A 286 -6.21 -8.92 -10.11
CA GLU A 286 -5.26 -9.94 -10.52
C GLU A 286 -5.73 -11.35 -10.12
N GLU A 287 -6.29 -11.53 -8.92
CA GLU A 287 -6.89 -12.80 -8.50
C GLU A 287 -8.04 -13.20 -9.42
N LYS A 288 -8.92 -12.25 -9.76
CA LYS A 288 -9.99 -12.46 -10.72
C LYS A 288 -9.46 -12.94 -12.07
N LYS A 289 -8.37 -12.35 -12.58
CA LYS A 289 -7.72 -12.80 -13.82
C LYS A 289 -7.23 -14.24 -13.70
N ILE A 290 -6.59 -14.63 -12.59
CA ILE A 290 -6.09 -16.01 -12.36
C ILE A 290 -7.25 -17.02 -12.37
N ARG A 291 -8.43 -16.63 -11.85
CA ARG A 291 -9.62 -17.49 -11.85
C ARG A 291 -10.25 -17.60 -13.23
N GLN A 292 -10.37 -16.50 -13.97
CA GLN A 292 -11.06 -16.47 -15.27
C GLN A 292 -10.19 -16.94 -16.44
N ASP A 293 -8.90 -16.60 -16.46
CA ASP A 293 -8.01 -16.87 -17.57
C ASP A 293 -7.04 -18.04 -17.26
N PRO A 294 -7.12 -19.16 -18.00
CA PRO A 294 -6.16 -20.25 -17.87
C PRO A 294 -4.70 -19.84 -18.11
N MET A 295 -4.43 -18.83 -18.94
CA MET A 295 -3.07 -18.34 -19.21
C MET A 295 -2.47 -17.59 -18.00
N ALA A 296 -3.32 -16.98 -17.17
CA ALA A 296 -2.89 -16.35 -15.93
C ALA A 296 -2.48 -17.38 -14.86
N ARG A 297 -2.80 -18.67 -15.03
CA ARG A 297 -2.42 -19.75 -14.10
C ARG A 297 -1.01 -20.25 -14.43
N THR A 298 -0.02 -19.46 -14.06
CA THR A 298 1.38 -19.71 -14.44
C THR A 298 1.99 -20.95 -13.78
N THR A 299 1.47 -21.38 -12.63
CA THR A 299 1.99 -22.51 -11.86
C THR A 299 1.11 -23.76 -11.98
N ASP A 300 1.71 -24.94 -11.78
CA ASP A 300 0.99 -26.21 -11.88
C ASP A 300 -0.07 -26.36 -10.77
N ILE A 301 0.18 -25.79 -9.59
CA ILE A 301 -0.81 -25.81 -8.50
C ILE A 301 -2.04 -24.97 -8.83
N LEU A 302 -1.87 -23.82 -9.48
CA LEU A 302 -2.99 -22.99 -9.92
C LEU A 302 -3.80 -23.69 -11.01
N LYS A 303 -3.13 -24.32 -11.99
CA LYS A 303 -3.81 -25.13 -13.01
C LYS A 303 -4.57 -26.29 -12.38
N LYS A 304 -4.02 -26.95 -11.38
CA LYS A 304 -4.69 -28.06 -10.67
C LYS A 304 -5.91 -27.59 -9.88
N VAL A 305 -5.76 -26.54 -9.08
CA VAL A 305 -6.81 -26.04 -8.18
C VAL A 305 -7.93 -25.34 -8.95
N PHE A 306 -7.60 -24.43 -9.88
CA PHE A 306 -8.59 -23.66 -10.62
C PHE A 306 -8.99 -24.29 -11.96
N GLY A 307 -8.18 -25.18 -12.54
CA GLY A 307 -8.54 -25.91 -13.76
C GLY A 307 -9.51 -27.08 -13.54
N GLY A 308 -9.48 -27.70 -12.36
CA GLY A 308 -10.41 -28.80 -12.02
C GLY A 308 -11.80 -28.34 -11.61
N ILE A 309 -11.98 -27.06 -11.25
CA ILE A 309 -13.23 -26.52 -10.68
C ILE A 309 -14.07 -25.78 -11.72
N PHE A 310 -13.44 -25.14 -12.71
CA PHE A 310 -14.11 -24.28 -13.70
C PHE A 310 -14.19 -24.92 -15.10
N LYS A 311 -14.38 -26.23 -15.18
CA LYS A 311 -14.52 -26.97 -16.45
C LYS A 311 -15.96 -27.00 -16.94
#